data_AF-A0A0V0UWX7-F1
#
_entry.id   AF-A0A0V0UWX7-F1
#
_cell.length_a   1.000
_cell.length_b   1.000
_cell.length_c   1.000
_cell.angle_alpha   90.00
_cell.angle_beta   90.00
_cell.angle_gamma   90.00
#
_symmetry.space_group_name_H-M   'P 1'
#
loop_
_entity.id
_entity.type
_entity.pdbx_description
1 polymer ?
#
loop_
_entity_poly.entity_id
_entity_poly.type
_entity_poly.pdbx_seq_one_letter_code
_entity_poly.pdbx_strand_id
1 'polypeptide(L)'
;MYIAVILILILLNCSTAQVATCTDDANNNPPNVVSSNIIKSAVNPVWAQSARNVNDGDEHSIARTLAHFTANNGDIKVLAYSDDPPNLPPRNEKSKAKGVLLVDNRANDAAAWFVHTVPKFLAHLGGYSWPAAETPKGHMFLCLSLSEAHLNSVAKAIRYQEPFIYANNLSPQLLNQHVELSNLITGAQIRVTPFLEHSKFATKATAGAAANIEAFGKHTKSYLGCNLQRRWWQQCRLPPNVLSSKLLKSDGNPAWAASGANIDQNRGHSIITTMASFVQFQREINVLAYSDDPPNLPPRNEKSKTKGVLLVRSAANEAAWFVHTVPNFLAYLNAYSWPAAETAKGHMFLCISFSSAILNSVGKAIRYQEPYVYVNNLPAEILNQHMELSNLINGIDVRVTPFLAHETFVTKGEQAVANIQAFGKHSKSFADMYARILRNKFAASIMVWSPADARSKSICRGQHKLQKIISIQFDGVQVSRGADSAKWALIDGKNTVCFTTNDYTATDKRTPGAAVCLENAGVYNAFHMYAKVLKKKLAASIRIWAPSDTRSKSICKGQYQLRKVASPMQFDGVQVRREVDSARWAATEKQIPGAAVCLENAAVYNTFRTAASNFEACNI
;
A
#
# COMPACT_ATOMS: atom_id res chain seq x y z
N MET A 1 26.18 23.82 28.11
CA MET A 1 26.97 22.63 27.71
C MET A 1 26.08 21.75 26.86
N TYR A 2 26.56 21.21 25.73
CA TYR A 2 25.78 20.34 24.85
C TYR A 2 26.34 18.93 24.91
N ILE A 3 25.47 17.92 25.02
CA ILE A 3 25.85 16.52 25.24
C ILE A 3 25.18 15.67 24.15
N ALA A 4 25.93 14.75 23.54
CA ALA A 4 25.38 13.76 22.63
C ALA A 4 24.67 12.66 23.46
N VAL A 5 23.35 12.54 23.29
CA VAL A 5 22.55 11.52 24.00
C VAL A 5 22.42 10.28 23.13
N ILE A 6 22.75 9.14 23.71
CA ILE A 6 22.60 7.83 23.07
C ILE A 6 21.42 7.10 23.71
N LEU A 7 20.47 6.65 22.89
CA LEU A 7 19.20 6.10 23.34
C LEU A 7 19.12 4.60 23.09
N ILE A 8 18.95 3.84 24.16
CA ILE A 8 18.97 2.38 24.17
C ILE A 8 17.61 1.87 24.66
N LEU A 9 16.96 1.01 23.88
CA LEU A 9 15.64 0.44 24.19
C LEU A 9 15.72 -1.08 24.19
N ILE A 10 15.33 -1.69 25.32
CA ILE A 10 15.57 -3.11 25.60
C ILE A 10 14.27 -3.80 26.03
N LEU A 11 13.89 -4.85 25.32
CA LEU A 11 12.76 -5.70 25.68
C LEU A 11 13.29 -7.02 26.25
N LEU A 12 13.13 -7.15 27.56
CA LEU A 12 13.82 -8.13 28.41
C LEU A 12 12.96 -9.36 28.69
N ASN A 13 13.65 -10.45 28.99
CA ASN A 13 13.08 -11.54 29.78
C ASN A 13 13.72 -11.55 31.16
N CYS A 14 12.92 -11.73 32.23
CA CYS A 14 13.43 -11.69 33.61
C CYS A 14 13.72 -13.12 34.08
N SER A 15 14.89 -13.65 33.73
CA SER A 15 15.33 -15.01 34.09
C SER A 15 16.86 -15.11 34.05
N THR A 16 17.48 -15.72 35.07
CA THR A 16 18.93 -15.69 35.31
C THR A 16 19.78 -16.66 34.47
N ALA A 17 19.18 -17.36 33.50
CA ALA A 17 19.88 -18.34 32.66
C ALA A 17 19.23 -18.49 31.27
N GLN A 18 19.33 -17.45 30.43
CA GLN A 18 19.03 -17.54 28.99
C GLN A 18 20.14 -16.88 28.18
N VAL A 19 20.45 -17.46 27.03
CA VAL A 19 21.56 -17.05 26.14
C VAL A 19 20.93 -16.65 24.81
N ALA A 20 21.51 -15.65 24.12
CA ALA A 20 20.87 -14.97 22.97
C ALA A 20 19.49 -14.34 23.29
N THR A 21 19.30 -13.82 24.50
CA THR A 21 18.25 -12.85 24.85
C THR A 21 18.83 -11.45 25.01
N CYS A 22 17.98 -10.41 25.03
CA CYS A 22 18.42 -9.07 25.39
C CYS A 22 18.77 -8.99 26.89
N THR A 23 19.92 -8.41 27.22
CA THR A 23 20.45 -8.32 28.59
C THR A 23 20.46 -6.87 29.06
N ASP A 24 20.32 -6.64 30.37
CA ASP A 24 20.30 -5.31 30.98
C ASP A 24 21.52 -5.02 31.86
N ASP A 25 21.53 -3.81 32.41
CA ASP A 25 22.62 -3.20 33.16
C ASP A 25 22.73 -3.65 34.63
N ALA A 26 21.95 -4.65 35.07
CA ALA A 26 21.95 -5.17 36.45
C ALA A 26 21.71 -4.15 37.58
N ASN A 27 21.22 -2.94 37.25
CA ASN A 27 20.82 -1.84 38.15
C ASN A 27 21.95 -1.10 38.93
N ASN A 28 23.20 -1.15 38.45
CA ASN A 28 24.23 -0.21 38.91
C ASN A 28 24.12 1.14 38.14
N ASN A 29 24.40 2.27 38.81
CA ASN A 29 24.45 3.61 38.22
C ASN A 29 25.89 4.19 38.33
N PRO A 30 26.49 4.73 37.25
CA PRO A 30 27.84 5.28 37.27
C PRO A 30 27.86 6.83 37.27
N PRO A 31 28.92 7.45 37.79
CA PRO A 31 29.17 8.87 37.62
C PRO A 31 30.20 9.15 36.51
N ASN A 32 29.78 9.55 35.31
CA ASN A 32 30.37 10.64 34.49
C ASN A 32 29.59 10.87 33.16
N VAL A 33 30.24 11.48 32.16
CA VAL A 33 29.62 12.46 31.23
C VAL A 33 29.53 11.94 29.78
N VAL A 34 29.55 10.63 29.55
CA VAL A 34 29.17 10.01 28.25
C VAL A 34 27.89 9.20 28.44
N SER A 35 26.88 9.89 28.98
CA SER A 35 25.59 9.32 29.40
C SER A 35 24.81 8.74 28.22
N SER A 36 24.75 7.41 28.15
CA SER A 36 23.71 6.71 27.41
C SER A 36 22.51 6.48 28.33
N ASN A 37 21.30 6.71 27.82
CA ASN A 37 20.06 6.47 28.53
C ASN A 37 19.43 5.17 28.04
N ILE A 38 18.91 4.37 28.96
CA ILE A 38 18.26 3.08 28.74
C ILE A 38 16.81 3.15 29.17
N ILE A 39 15.92 2.52 28.40
CA ILE A 39 14.58 2.15 28.85
C ILE A 39 14.35 0.64 28.66
N LYS A 40 13.90 -0.01 29.74
CA LYS A 40 13.67 -1.46 29.86
C LYS A 40 12.18 -1.76 29.73
N SER A 41 11.78 -2.96 29.27
CA SER A 41 10.37 -3.39 29.31
C SER A 41 9.93 -3.77 30.73
N ALA A 42 9.31 -2.83 31.44
CA ALA A 42 8.68 -3.03 32.75
C ALA A 42 7.19 -2.61 32.71
N VAL A 43 6.45 -2.90 33.79
CA VAL A 43 5.04 -2.48 33.95
C VAL A 43 4.91 -0.96 33.89
N ASN A 44 5.82 -0.23 34.55
CA ASN A 44 5.99 1.21 34.45
C ASN A 44 7.44 1.50 34.03
N PRO A 45 7.77 1.57 32.73
CA PRO A 45 9.13 1.75 32.28
C PRO A 45 9.50 3.23 32.20
N VAL A 46 10.66 3.56 32.77
CA VAL A 46 11.23 4.91 32.86
C VAL A 46 12.61 4.88 32.21
N TRP A 47 13.07 6.01 31.67
CA TRP A 47 14.46 6.14 31.25
C TRP A 47 15.38 6.25 32.46
N ALA A 48 16.50 5.54 32.43
CA ALA A 48 17.56 5.61 33.42
C ALA A 48 18.92 5.74 32.73
N GLN A 49 19.93 6.26 33.43
CA GLN A 49 21.30 6.24 32.94
C GLN A 49 21.84 4.80 32.90
N SER A 50 22.64 4.45 31.90
CA SER A 50 23.30 3.13 31.79
C SER A 50 24.37 2.93 32.87
N ALA A 51 24.61 1.69 33.27
CA ALA A 51 25.64 1.24 34.22
C ALA A 51 27.06 1.62 33.82
N ARG A 52 27.34 1.84 32.52
CA ARG A 52 28.59 2.39 31.99
C ARG A 52 28.36 3.30 30.79
N ASN A 53 29.40 4.03 30.40
CA ASN A 53 29.43 4.71 29.11
C ASN A 53 29.44 3.67 27.97
N VAL A 54 28.85 3.99 26.82
CA VAL A 54 28.76 3.05 25.67
C VAL A 54 30.11 2.67 25.04
N ASN A 55 31.19 3.35 25.43
CA ASN A 55 32.55 3.08 24.99
C ASN A 55 33.37 2.24 25.99
N ASP A 56 32.77 1.85 27.11
CA ASP A 56 33.30 0.81 28.01
C ASP A 56 33.12 -0.57 27.33
N GLY A 57 33.91 -1.57 27.71
CA GLY A 57 33.77 -2.94 27.23
C GLY A 57 32.79 -3.76 28.06
N ASP A 58 32.52 -3.32 29.28
CA ASP A 58 31.91 -4.13 30.34
C ASP A 58 30.65 -3.49 30.94
N GLU A 59 29.92 -4.30 31.72
CA GLU A 59 28.79 -3.94 32.59
C GLU A 59 27.52 -3.32 31.95
N HIS A 60 27.55 -2.73 30.75
CA HIS A 60 26.37 -2.17 30.09
C HIS A 60 25.64 -3.15 29.15
N SER A 61 24.33 -2.94 28.96
CA SER A 61 23.42 -3.82 28.20
C SER A 61 23.88 -4.18 26.79
N ILE A 62 24.44 -3.24 26.03
CA ILE A 62 24.86 -3.50 24.64
C ILE A 62 26.04 -4.47 24.62
N ALA A 63 27.07 -4.26 25.45
CA ALA A 63 28.18 -5.19 25.58
C ALA A 63 27.70 -6.57 26.07
N ARG A 64 26.88 -6.62 27.13
CA ARG A 64 26.30 -7.87 27.66
C ARG A 64 25.46 -8.63 26.63
N THR A 65 24.64 -7.93 25.84
CA THR A 65 23.79 -8.54 24.80
C THR A 65 24.63 -9.06 23.63
N LEU A 66 25.68 -8.34 23.23
CA LEU A 66 26.55 -8.71 22.11
C LEU A 66 27.76 -9.56 22.53
N ALA A 67 27.88 -9.97 23.79
CA ALA A 67 29.00 -10.76 24.30
C ALA A 67 29.22 -12.07 23.52
N HIS A 68 28.14 -12.76 23.12
CA HIS A 68 28.20 -13.99 22.32
C HIS A 68 28.38 -13.75 20.81
N PHE A 69 28.58 -12.49 20.41
CA PHE A 69 28.93 -12.07 19.05
C PHE A 69 30.35 -11.49 18.98
N THR A 70 30.81 -10.82 20.03
CA THR A 70 32.18 -10.32 20.19
C THR A 70 33.17 -11.37 20.68
N ALA A 71 32.69 -12.38 21.42
CA ALA A 71 33.42 -13.59 21.79
C ALA A 71 32.72 -14.83 21.21
N ASN A 72 33.50 -15.87 20.88
CA ASN A 72 32.97 -17.08 20.26
C ASN A 72 32.17 -17.93 21.26
N ASN A 73 30.89 -18.15 21.02
CA ASN A 73 30.06 -19.09 21.75
C ASN A 73 29.51 -20.16 20.79
N GLY A 74 29.87 -21.42 21.02
CA GLY A 74 29.44 -22.55 20.18
C GLY A 74 27.92 -22.74 20.13
N ASP A 75 27.20 -22.37 21.18
CA ASP A 75 25.75 -22.53 21.28
C ASP A 75 24.99 -21.47 20.48
N ILE A 76 25.56 -20.27 20.31
CA ILE A 76 24.88 -19.14 19.69
C ILE A 76 25.27 -19.00 18.22
N LYS A 77 24.25 -18.98 17.35
CA LYS A 77 24.42 -18.65 15.95
C LYS A 77 24.04 -17.19 15.71
N VAL A 78 24.77 -16.55 14.81
CA VAL A 78 24.72 -15.12 14.55
C VAL A 78 24.55 -14.84 13.06
N LEU A 79 23.85 -13.75 12.76
CA LEU A 79 23.78 -13.12 11.45
C LEU A 79 23.85 -11.61 11.64
N ALA A 80 24.91 -10.97 11.15
CA ALA A 80 25.15 -9.55 11.31
C ALA A 80 25.24 -8.83 9.97
N TYR A 81 24.62 -7.66 9.91
CA TYR A 81 24.41 -6.91 8.68
C TYR A 81 24.65 -5.40 8.87
N SER A 82 25.25 -4.74 7.88
CA SER A 82 25.53 -3.29 7.91
C SER A 82 25.93 -2.79 6.51
N ASP A 83 25.54 -1.56 6.16
CA ASP A 83 26.04 -0.84 4.99
C ASP A 83 27.40 -0.12 5.23
N ASP A 84 27.84 -0.02 6.47
CA ASP A 84 29.19 0.42 6.85
C ASP A 84 29.69 -0.49 7.99
N PRO A 85 30.12 -1.72 7.68
CA PRO A 85 30.63 -2.66 8.68
C PRO A 85 32.07 -2.31 9.12
N PRO A 86 32.47 -2.69 10.35
CA PRO A 86 33.85 -2.47 10.82
C PRO A 86 34.89 -3.18 9.97
N ASN A 87 36.10 -2.62 9.96
CA ASN A 87 37.30 -3.16 9.29
C ASN A 87 37.14 -3.42 7.78
N LEU A 88 36.13 -2.83 7.16
CA LEU A 88 35.82 -2.92 5.73
C LEU A 88 35.49 -1.51 5.19
N PRO A 89 35.66 -1.26 3.88
CA PRO A 89 35.09 -0.07 3.25
C PRO A 89 33.54 -0.18 3.25
N PRO A 90 32.80 0.95 3.20
CA PRO A 90 31.35 0.95 3.09
C PRO A 90 30.85 0.00 1.99
N ARG A 91 29.83 -0.79 2.30
CA ARG A 91 29.30 -1.82 1.39
C ARG A 91 27.85 -1.52 1.08
N ASN A 92 27.46 -1.73 -0.19
CA ASN A 92 26.07 -1.79 -0.61
C ASN A 92 25.25 -0.50 -0.37
N GLU A 93 25.40 0.45 -1.30
CA GLU A 93 24.69 1.75 -1.31
C GLU A 93 23.15 1.64 -1.26
N LYS A 94 22.59 0.49 -1.64
CA LYS A 94 21.14 0.24 -1.71
C LYS A 94 20.45 0.20 -0.35
N SER A 95 21.20 -0.10 0.71
CA SER A 95 20.69 -0.22 2.08
C SER A 95 21.36 0.76 3.03
N LYS A 96 20.69 1.01 4.15
CA LYS A 96 21.18 1.81 5.28
C LYS A 96 20.90 1.11 6.63
N ALA A 97 20.54 -0.18 6.58
CA ALA A 97 20.12 -0.98 7.71
C ALA A 97 21.33 -1.67 8.37
N LYS A 98 21.37 -1.64 9.70
CA LYS A 98 22.42 -2.28 10.51
C LYS A 98 21.83 -3.06 11.68
N GLY A 99 22.45 -4.17 12.06
CA GLY A 99 21.97 -5.01 13.16
C GLY A 99 22.66 -6.36 13.26
N VAL A 100 22.29 -7.09 14.32
CA VAL A 100 22.73 -8.45 14.62
C VAL A 100 21.50 -9.26 15.03
N LEU A 101 21.37 -10.46 14.49
CA LEU A 101 20.42 -11.47 14.93
C LEU A 101 21.22 -12.57 15.66
N LEU A 102 20.82 -12.87 16.89
CA LEU A 102 21.37 -13.95 17.72
C LEU A 102 20.31 -15.05 17.87
N VAL A 103 20.71 -16.31 17.81
CA VAL A 103 19.83 -17.48 17.96
C VAL A 103 20.55 -18.53 18.82
N ASP A 104 19.90 -19.00 19.88
CA ASP A 104 20.35 -20.17 20.65
C ASP A 104 20.06 -21.44 19.85
N ASN A 105 21.07 -22.27 19.59
CA ASN A 105 20.94 -23.52 18.83
C ASN A 105 20.68 -24.73 19.76
N ARG A 106 20.32 -24.49 21.02
CA ARG A 106 19.84 -25.49 21.99
C ARG A 106 18.31 -25.43 22.09
N ALA A 107 17.69 -26.36 22.81
CA ALA A 107 16.23 -26.48 22.92
C ALA A 107 15.54 -25.40 23.80
N ASN A 108 15.95 -24.13 23.66
CA ASN A 108 15.55 -23.01 24.52
C ASN A 108 14.51 -22.07 23.88
N ASP A 109 14.25 -22.17 22.56
CA ASP A 109 13.34 -21.28 21.82
C ASP A 109 13.77 -19.80 21.97
N ALA A 110 15.06 -19.50 21.84
CA ALA A 110 15.62 -18.20 22.26
C ALA A 110 16.36 -17.49 21.12
N ALA A 111 15.91 -16.28 20.79
CA ALA A 111 16.58 -15.39 19.84
C ALA A 111 16.50 -13.92 20.27
N ALA A 112 17.47 -13.13 19.83
CA ALA A 112 17.47 -11.67 20.02
C ALA A 112 17.76 -10.96 18.69
N TRP A 113 16.89 -10.03 18.33
CA TRP A 113 17.12 -9.13 17.20
C TRP A 113 17.55 -7.75 17.70
N PHE A 114 18.81 -7.40 17.40
CA PHE A 114 19.47 -6.16 17.76
C PHE A 114 19.61 -5.25 16.54
N VAL A 115 19.20 -3.98 16.65
CA VAL A 115 19.19 -2.99 15.56
C VAL A 115 19.85 -1.70 16.05
N HIS A 116 20.69 -1.08 15.22
CA HIS A 116 21.43 0.15 15.59
C HIS A 116 21.60 1.13 14.42
N THR A 117 21.95 2.38 14.71
CA THR A 117 22.33 3.37 13.68
C THR A 117 23.84 3.52 13.45
N VAL A 118 24.67 3.09 14.41
CA VAL A 118 26.13 3.32 14.43
C VAL A 118 26.84 2.70 13.21
N PRO A 119 27.61 3.46 12.41
CA PRO A 119 28.52 2.92 11.41
C PRO A 119 29.79 2.34 12.04
N LYS A 120 30.41 1.37 11.35
CA LYS A 120 31.67 0.70 11.78
C LYS A 120 31.58 0.01 13.15
N PHE A 121 30.38 -0.43 13.50
CA PHE A 121 30.03 -1.18 14.70
C PHE A 121 29.29 -2.46 14.26
N LEU A 122 29.57 -3.67 14.77
CA LEU A 122 30.58 -4.11 15.75
C LEU A 122 31.32 -5.34 15.19
N ALA A 123 32.59 -5.55 15.53
CA ALA A 123 33.40 -6.62 14.93
C ALA A 123 33.01 -8.01 15.48
N HIS A 124 32.58 -8.91 14.61
CA HIS A 124 32.36 -10.31 15.00
C HIS A 124 33.69 -10.95 15.43
N LEU A 125 33.69 -11.58 16.61
CA LEU A 125 34.89 -12.17 17.24
C LEU A 125 36.05 -11.18 17.51
N GLY A 126 35.81 -9.87 17.41
CA GLY A 126 36.82 -8.82 17.56
C GLY A 126 36.87 -8.15 18.93
N GLY A 127 36.18 -8.70 19.94
CA GLY A 127 35.95 -8.01 21.22
C GLY A 127 34.96 -6.83 21.11
N TYR A 128 34.64 -6.20 22.24
CA TYR A 128 33.83 -4.97 22.21
C TYR A 128 34.69 -3.78 21.76
N SER A 129 34.14 -2.95 20.87
CA SER A 129 34.84 -1.77 20.34
C SER A 129 33.86 -0.67 19.95
N TRP A 130 34.12 0.55 20.42
CA TRP A 130 33.32 1.73 20.12
C TRP A 130 34.03 2.65 19.11
N PRO A 131 33.39 2.99 17.97
CA PRO A 131 33.93 3.97 17.03
C PRO A 131 34.00 5.39 17.64
N ALA A 132 35.19 5.85 18.02
CA ALA A 132 35.38 7.15 18.67
C ALA A 132 34.86 8.37 17.86
N ALA A 133 34.79 8.26 16.53
CA ALA A 133 34.22 9.27 15.64
C ALA A 133 32.68 9.39 15.75
N GLU A 134 32.01 8.42 16.39
CA GLU A 134 30.57 8.37 16.62
C GLU A 134 30.19 8.80 18.05
N THR A 135 31.15 8.87 19.00
CA THR A 135 30.95 9.44 20.34
C THR A 135 30.33 10.85 20.37
N PRO A 136 30.67 11.81 19.48
CA PRO A 136 30.05 13.14 19.50
C PRO A 136 28.66 13.18 18.82
N LYS A 137 28.05 12.03 18.49
CA LYS A 137 26.80 11.95 17.72
C LYS A 137 25.69 11.24 18.49
N GLY A 138 24.44 11.60 18.17
CA GLY A 138 23.27 10.86 18.62
C GLY A 138 23.15 9.51 17.91
N HIS A 139 22.83 8.46 18.66
CA HIS A 139 22.64 7.10 18.16
C HIS A 139 21.46 6.40 18.85
N MET A 140 20.82 5.48 18.13
CA MET A 140 19.76 4.63 18.68
C MET A 140 20.13 3.15 18.61
N PHE A 141 19.68 2.42 19.64
CA PHE A 141 19.75 0.98 19.75
C PHE A 141 18.39 0.41 20.15
N LEU A 142 18.04 -0.73 19.57
CA LEU A 142 16.86 -1.52 19.90
C LEU A 142 17.25 -2.98 20.03
N CYS A 143 16.85 -3.63 21.13
CA CYS A 143 16.92 -5.08 21.27
C CYS A 143 15.54 -5.68 21.54
N LEU A 144 15.19 -6.71 20.76
CA LEU A 144 13.94 -7.47 20.83
C LEU A 144 14.23 -8.94 21.20
N SER A 145 13.77 -9.40 22.37
CA SER A 145 13.82 -10.84 22.74
C SER A 145 12.65 -11.60 22.11
N LEU A 146 12.92 -12.74 21.47
CA LEU A 146 12.00 -13.45 20.58
C LEU A 146 12.06 -14.97 20.77
N SER A 147 10.98 -15.63 20.37
CA SER A 147 10.93 -17.07 20.11
C SER A 147 11.40 -17.40 18.68
N GLU A 148 11.91 -18.61 18.47
CA GLU A 148 12.43 -19.08 17.18
C GLU A 148 11.32 -19.12 16.10
N ALA A 149 10.07 -19.34 16.52
CA ALA A 149 8.87 -19.24 15.67
C ALA A 149 8.78 -17.91 14.90
N HIS A 150 9.34 -16.81 15.42
CA HIS A 150 9.34 -15.50 14.77
C HIS A 150 10.55 -15.23 13.85
N LEU A 151 11.53 -16.16 13.75
CA LEU A 151 12.74 -15.95 12.94
C LEU A 151 12.44 -15.74 11.46
N ASN A 152 11.51 -16.47 10.87
CA ASN A 152 11.11 -16.26 9.47
C ASN A 152 10.54 -14.84 9.24
N SER A 153 9.75 -14.32 10.19
CA SER A 153 9.17 -12.97 10.15
C SER A 153 10.24 -11.87 10.22
N VAL A 154 11.25 -12.04 11.08
CA VAL A 154 12.39 -11.11 11.21
C VAL A 154 13.31 -11.21 9.99
N ALA A 155 13.69 -12.43 9.59
CA ALA A 155 14.56 -12.67 8.44
C ALA A 155 13.99 -12.06 7.16
N LYS A 156 12.68 -12.20 6.91
CA LYS A 156 11.99 -11.59 5.77
C LYS A 156 11.99 -10.05 5.86
N ALA A 157 11.74 -9.47 7.03
CA ALA A 157 11.83 -8.02 7.24
C ALA A 157 13.25 -7.46 7.05
N ILE A 158 14.30 -8.22 7.39
CA ILE A 158 15.70 -7.88 7.12
C ILE A 158 16.02 -8.03 5.63
N ARG A 159 15.69 -9.17 5.01
CA ARG A 159 15.91 -9.50 3.58
C ARG A 159 15.32 -8.45 2.66
N TYR A 160 14.12 -7.97 2.98
CA TYR A 160 13.46 -6.90 2.23
C TYR A 160 14.16 -5.54 2.31
N GLN A 161 15.15 -5.33 3.18
CA GLN A 161 15.97 -4.10 3.22
C GLN A 161 17.25 -4.21 2.38
N GLU A 162 17.48 -5.32 1.67
CA GLU A 162 18.71 -5.63 0.91
C GLU A 162 20.02 -5.28 1.66
N PRO A 163 20.21 -5.61 2.95
CA PRO A 163 21.43 -5.24 3.66
C PRO A 163 22.62 -6.11 3.23
N PHE A 164 23.84 -5.62 3.44
CA PHE A 164 25.05 -6.44 3.29
C PHE A 164 25.29 -7.25 4.57
N ILE A 165 25.36 -8.58 4.45
CA ILE A 165 25.70 -9.50 5.54
C ILE A 165 27.23 -9.54 5.67
N TYR A 166 27.78 -9.21 6.84
CA TYR A 166 29.23 -9.20 7.09
C TYR A 166 29.70 -10.31 8.03
N ALA A 167 28.80 -10.95 8.78
CA ALA A 167 29.08 -12.17 9.53
C ALA A 167 27.84 -13.10 9.55
N ASN A 168 28.07 -14.40 9.47
CA ASN A 168 27.06 -15.45 9.49
C ASN A 168 27.70 -16.78 9.92
N ASN A 169 27.09 -17.49 10.87
CA ASN A 169 27.43 -18.88 11.20
C ASN A 169 26.19 -19.77 11.45
N LEU A 170 25.04 -19.42 10.86
CA LEU A 170 23.78 -20.15 11.02
C LEU A 170 23.91 -21.64 10.62
N SER A 171 23.34 -22.53 11.43
CA SER A 171 23.43 -23.98 11.22
C SER A 171 22.54 -24.45 10.05
N PRO A 172 22.95 -25.48 9.28
CA PRO A 172 22.09 -26.07 8.23
C PRO A 172 20.71 -26.50 8.75
N GLN A 173 20.64 -26.94 10.01
CA GLN A 173 19.40 -27.29 10.70
C GLN A 173 18.45 -26.09 10.81
N LEU A 174 18.91 -24.96 11.35
CA LEU A 174 18.14 -23.71 11.43
C LEU A 174 17.73 -23.21 10.04
N LEU A 175 18.62 -23.32 9.05
CA LEU A 175 18.36 -22.86 7.68
C LEU A 175 17.30 -23.71 6.95
N ASN A 176 17.25 -25.01 7.22
CA ASN A 176 16.22 -25.92 6.71
C ASN A 176 14.85 -25.70 7.40
N GLN A 177 14.84 -25.32 8.67
CA GLN A 177 13.62 -24.96 9.42
C GLN A 177 13.10 -23.56 9.06
N HIS A 178 14.00 -22.61 8.79
CA HIS A 178 13.69 -21.21 8.53
C HIS A 178 14.09 -20.79 7.11
N VAL A 179 13.24 -21.13 6.15
CA VAL A 179 13.42 -20.81 4.73
C VAL A 179 13.71 -19.32 4.45
N GLU A 180 13.19 -18.39 5.26
CA GLU A 180 13.52 -16.95 5.09
C GLU A 180 14.89 -16.56 5.64
N LEU A 181 15.46 -17.29 6.61
CA LEU A 181 16.88 -17.14 6.98
C LEU A 181 17.79 -17.67 5.87
N SER A 182 17.45 -18.84 5.30
CA SER A 182 18.16 -19.39 4.13
C SER A 182 18.12 -18.43 2.93
N ASN A 183 16.93 -17.91 2.60
CA ASN A 183 16.74 -16.90 1.56
C ASN A 183 17.48 -15.57 1.83
N LEU A 184 17.68 -15.20 3.11
CA LEU A 184 18.44 -14.01 3.50
C LEU A 184 19.95 -14.21 3.26
N ILE A 185 20.54 -15.30 3.78
CA ILE A 185 22.01 -15.51 3.65
C ILE A 185 22.45 -15.84 2.23
N THR A 186 21.62 -16.51 1.44
CA THR A 186 21.90 -16.83 0.03
C THR A 186 21.70 -15.65 -0.92
N GLY A 187 21.23 -14.49 -0.42
CA GLY A 187 20.87 -13.35 -1.26
C GLY A 187 19.73 -13.65 -2.22
N ALA A 188 18.85 -14.61 -1.88
CA ALA A 188 17.82 -15.11 -2.78
C ALA A 188 16.92 -13.97 -3.25
N GLN A 189 16.96 -13.68 -4.55
CA GLN A 189 16.31 -12.51 -5.14
C GLN A 189 14.82 -12.47 -4.81
N ILE A 190 14.36 -11.38 -4.19
CA ILE A 190 12.93 -11.11 -4.11
C ILE A 190 12.44 -10.82 -5.54
N ARG A 191 11.46 -11.62 -5.96
CA ARG A 191 10.83 -11.61 -7.30
C ARG A 191 9.30 -11.48 -7.20
N VAL A 192 8.72 -11.57 -6.00
CA VAL A 192 7.28 -11.52 -5.74
C VAL A 192 6.91 -10.16 -5.16
N THR A 193 5.82 -9.59 -5.66
CA THR A 193 5.25 -8.30 -5.21
C THR A 193 4.25 -8.50 -4.06
N PRO A 194 4.11 -7.53 -3.13
CA PRO A 194 4.80 -6.25 -3.08
C PRO A 194 6.26 -6.38 -2.59
N PHE A 195 7.11 -5.47 -3.04
CA PHE A 195 8.52 -5.34 -2.60
C PHE A 195 8.66 -4.59 -1.25
N LEU A 196 7.59 -4.59 -0.44
CA LEU A 196 7.50 -4.00 0.89
C LEU A 196 6.95 -5.06 1.84
N GLU A 197 7.75 -5.50 2.79
CA GLU A 197 7.36 -6.48 3.80
C GLU A 197 6.71 -5.82 5.02
N HIS A 198 5.79 -6.55 5.64
CA HIS A 198 5.26 -6.24 6.96
C HIS A 198 5.06 -7.51 7.78
N SER A 199 5.78 -7.60 8.89
CA SER A 199 5.70 -8.73 9.81
C SER A 199 5.14 -8.23 11.15
N LYS A 200 4.18 -8.96 11.74
CA LYS A 200 3.76 -8.77 13.13
C LYS A 200 4.25 -9.93 13.99
N PHE A 201 4.70 -9.64 15.19
CA PHE A 201 5.06 -10.65 16.19
C PHE A 201 5.02 -10.04 17.60
N ALA A 202 5.05 -10.88 18.63
CA ALA A 202 5.21 -10.46 20.02
C ALA A 202 6.59 -10.85 20.54
N THR A 203 7.14 -10.11 21.50
CA THR A 203 8.36 -10.51 22.20
C THR A 203 8.12 -11.73 23.08
N LYS A 204 9.13 -12.58 23.25
CA LYS A 204 9.12 -13.65 24.25
C LYS A 204 9.19 -13.02 25.65
N ALA A 205 8.28 -13.42 26.54
CA ALA A 205 8.18 -12.90 27.90
C ALA A 205 7.75 -14.01 28.86
N THR A 206 8.45 -14.16 29.98
CA THR A 206 8.22 -15.21 30.99
C THR A 206 7.74 -14.65 32.34
N ALA A 207 7.85 -13.33 32.57
CA ALA A 207 7.44 -12.68 33.82
C ALA A 207 6.87 -11.24 33.64
N GLY A 208 6.37 -10.91 32.44
CA GLY A 208 5.88 -9.56 32.13
C GLY A 208 5.03 -9.51 30.86
N ALA A 209 4.48 -8.32 30.55
CA ALA A 209 3.66 -8.13 29.35
C ALA A 209 4.50 -8.21 28.08
N ALA A 210 4.17 -9.15 27.19
CA ALA A 210 4.77 -9.25 25.86
C ALA A 210 4.47 -7.98 25.03
N ALA A 211 5.49 -7.42 24.39
CA ALA A 211 5.34 -6.25 23.53
C ALA A 211 4.94 -6.68 22.11
N ASN A 212 3.83 -6.15 21.60
CA ASN A 212 3.49 -6.26 20.19
C ASN A 212 4.46 -5.41 19.35
N ILE A 213 5.03 -6.04 18.30
CA ILE A 213 5.99 -5.45 17.37
C ILE A 213 5.44 -5.56 15.95
N GLU A 214 5.64 -4.51 15.15
CA GLU A 214 5.43 -4.56 13.70
C GLU A 214 6.70 -4.18 12.92
N ALA A 215 7.39 -5.15 12.32
CA ALA A 215 8.57 -4.93 11.49
C ALA A 215 8.22 -4.62 10.03
N PHE A 216 9.03 -3.80 9.37
CA PHE A 216 8.82 -3.33 7.99
C PHE A 216 10.15 -3.36 7.23
N GLY A 217 10.16 -3.97 6.04
CA GLY A 217 11.32 -3.97 5.13
C GLY A 217 10.96 -3.38 3.77
N LYS A 218 11.81 -2.52 3.20
CA LYS A 218 11.58 -1.88 1.90
C LYS A 218 12.77 -2.08 0.96
N HIS A 219 12.54 -2.77 -0.16
CA HIS A 219 13.56 -3.12 -1.15
C HIS A 219 13.87 -1.93 -2.07
N THR A 220 15.00 -1.91 -2.79
CA THR A 220 15.20 -0.94 -3.89
C THR A 220 14.26 -1.19 -5.06
N LYS A 221 13.99 -2.47 -5.37
CA LYS A 221 12.87 -2.90 -6.23
C LYS A 221 11.49 -2.54 -5.64
N SER A 222 11.38 -1.91 -4.46
CA SER A 222 10.15 -1.23 -4.02
C SER A 222 9.93 0.05 -4.81
N TYR A 223 9.80 -0.16 -6.11
CA TYR A 223 9.36 0.76 -7.12
C TYR A 223 8.00 1.36 -6.74
N LEU A 224 8.05 2.61 -6.33
CA LEU A 224 7.03 3.58 -6.71
C LEU A 224 7.25 3.93 -8.21
N GLY A 225 7.17 2.94 -9.11
CA GLY A 225 7.41 3.13 -10.57
C GLY A 225 7.44 1.84 -11.42
N CYS A 226 6.33 1.52 -12.13
CA CYS A 226 6.14 0.35 -13.02
C CYS A 226 6.36 -1.05 -12.33
N ASN A 227 6.24 -2.26 -12.90
CA ASN A 227 5.70 -2.96 -14.11
C ASN A 227 5.54 -4.46 -13.68
N LEU A 228 4.96 -5.51 -14.30
CA LEU A 228 4.20 -5.97 -15.50
C LEU A 228 3.47 -7.29 -15.00
N GLN A 229 2.76 -8.21 -15.67
CA GLN A 229 2.31 -8.66 -17.03
C GLN A 229 1.08 -9.62 -16.75
N ARG A 230 0.15 -10.04 -17.64
CA ARG A 230 -0.05 -9.93 -19.10
C ARG A 230 -1.52 -10.03 -19.60
N ARG A 231 -2.52 -10.65 -18.94
CA ARG A 231 -3.91 -10.88 -19.49
C ARG A 231 -5.04 -10.13 -18.75
N TRP A 232 -6.22 -10.03 -19.40
CA TRP A 232 -7.50 -9.32 -19.09
C TRP A 232 -7.45 -8.03 -18.24
N TRP A 233 -7.93 -6.89 -18.79
CA TRP A 233 -7.38 -5.58 -18.41
C TRP A 233 -8.37 -4.44 -18.07
N GLN A 234 -7.89 -3.52 -17.25
CA GLN A 234 -8.48 -2.23 -16.86
C GLN A 234 -7.43 -1.13 -17.01
N GLN A 235 -7.77 0.03 -17.58
CA GLN A 235 -6.79 1.03 -18.03
C GLN A 235 -7.06 2.40 -17.43
N CYS A 236 -6.00 3.07 -16.95
CA CYS A 236 -6.03 4.42 -16.38
C CYS A 236 -5.05 5.36 -17.08
N ARG A 237 -5.46 6.62 -17.25
CA ARG A 237 -4.67 7.71 -17.87
C ARG A 237 -4.15 8.71 -16.82
N LEU A 238 -2.93 9.21 -17.02
CA LEU A 238 -2.27 10.21 -16.18
C LEU A 238 -2.66 11.66 -16.57
N PRO A 239 -3.02 12.52 -15.60
CA PRO A 239 -3.10 13.97 -15.79
C PRO A 239 -1.88 14.71 -15.20
N PRO A 240 -1.36 15.79 -15.83
CA PRO A 240 -1.57 16.22 -17.22
C PRO A 240 -0.40 15.82 -18.15
N ASN A 241 -0.56 16.05 -19.45
CA ASN A 241 0.49 16.03 -20.48
C ASN A 241 1.19 14.68 -20.77
N VAL A 242 0.64 13.54 -20.35
CA VAL A 242 1.19 12.21 -20.65
C VAL A 242 0.23 11.40 -21.53
N LEU A 243 0.70 10.98 -22.71
CA LEU A 243 -0.03 10.11 -23.65
C LEU A 243 0.12 8.62 -23.35
N SER A 244 1.11 8.25 -22.53
CA SER A 244 1.25 6.88 -22.05
C SER A 244 0.16 6.55 -21.04
N SER A 245 -0.36 5.32 -21.12
CA SER A 245 -1.47 4.82 -20.31
C SER A 245 -1.02 3.58 -19.54
N LYS A 246 -1.56 3.38 -18.34
CA LYS A 246 -1.25 2.20 -17.53
C LYS A 246 -2.39 1.19 -17.57
N LEU A 247 -2.02 -0.08 -17.55
CA LEU A 247 -2.85 -1.23 -17.89
C LEU A 247 -2.75 -2.25 -16.76
N LEU A 248 -3.72 -2.25 -15.85
CA LEU A 248 -3.86 -3.27 -14.81
C LEU A 248 -4.48 -4.52 -15.41
N LYS A 249 -3.95 -5.69 -15.05
CA LYS A 249 -4.29 -6.96 -15.68
C LYS A 249 -4.58 -8.03 -14.62
N SER A 250 -5.81 -8.54 -14.55
CA SER A 250 -6.35 -9.33 -13.43
C SER A 250 -5.83 -10.78 -13.33
N ASP A 251 -4.59 -11.02 -13.77
CA ASP A 251 -3.88 -12.30 -13.73
C ASP A 251 -3.77 -12.92 -12.32
N GLY A 252 -3.07 -14.05 -12.19
CA GLY A 252 -2.67 -14.60 -10.88
C GLY A 252 -1.81 -13.64 -10.03
N ASN A 253 -1.21 -12.61 -10.63
CA ASN A 253 -0.60 -11.48 -9.90
C ASN A 253 -0.86 -10.13 -10.64
N PRO A 254 -1.96 -9.44 -10.34
CA PRO A 254 -2.33 -8.19 -11.01
C PRO A 254 -1.46 -6.99 -10.64
N ALA A 255 -0.76 -6.43 -11.63
CA ALA A 255 0.02 -5.21 -11.50
C ALA A 255 -0.33 -4.21 -12.60
N TRP A 256 -0.18 -2.91 -12.31
CA TRP A 256 -0.26 -1.84 -13.29
C TRP A 256 0.98 -1.84 -14.18
N ALA A 257 0.80 -2.20 -15.44
CA ALA A 257 1.83 -2.17 -16.47
C ALA A 257 1.78 -0.88 -17.31
N ALA A 258 2.82 -0.54 -18.05
CA ALA A 258 2.68 0.33 -19.21
C ALA A 258 1.88 -0.36 -20.34
N SER A 259 1.10 0.42 -21.10
CA SER A 259 0.58 -0.03 -22.41
C SER A 259 1.72 -0.17 -23.43
N GLY A 260 1.53 -0.99 -24.46
CA GLY A 260 2.54 -1.24 -25.51
C GLY A 260 2.75 -0.09 -26.50
N ALA A 261 1.88 0.91 -26.47
CA ALA A 261 1.91 2.14 -27.26
C ALA A 261 1.22 3.27 -26.46
N ASN A 262 1.26 4.50 -26.95
CA ASN A 262 0.38 5.55 -26.45
C ASN A 262 -1.07 5.33 -26.91
N ILE A 263 -2.03 5.96 -26.22
CA ILE A 263 -3.46 5.77 -26.49
C ILE A 263 -3.95 6.39 -27.82
N ASP A 264 -3.23 7.38 -28.34
CA ASP A 264 -3.49 8.07 -29.61
C ASP A 264 -2.86 7.37 -30.84
N GLN A 265 -2.09 6.30 -30.64
CA GLN A 265 -1.33 5.64 -31.71
C GLN A 265 -2.07 4.43 -32.28
N ASN A 266 -2.40 4.47 -33.58
CA ASN A 266 -3.24 3.49 -34.30
C ASN A 266 -2.75 2.02 -34.32
N ARG A 267 -1.65 1.65 -33.66
CA ARG A 267 -1.14 0.27 -33.55
C ARG A 267 -0.52 0.02 -32.17
N GLY A 268 -0.63 -1.22 -31.68
CA GLY A 268 0.02 -1.69 -30.44
C GLY A 268 -0.72 -1.36 -29.13
N HIS A 269 -1.75 -0.51 -29.14
CA HIS A 269 -2.52 -0.17 -27.94
C HIS A 269 -3.65 -1.16 -27.63
N SER A 270 -3.84 -1.47 -26.34
CA SER A 270 -4.82 -2.43 -25.84
C SER A 270 -6.27 -2.11 -26.21
N ILE A 271 -6.69 -0.84 -26.12
CA ILE A 271 -8.04 -0.41 -26.52
C ILE A 271 -8.27 -0.72 -28.01
N ILE A 272 -7.28 -0.44 -28.85
CA ILE A 272 -7.40 -0.60 -30.31
C ILE A 272 -7.49 -2.08 -30.68
N THR A 273 -6.71 -2.94 -30.04
CA THR A 273 -6.83 -4.40 -30.23
C THR A 273 -8.19 -4.93 -29.79
N THR A 274 -8.74 -4.45 -28.66
CA THR A 274 -10.05 -4.88 -28.16
C THR A 274 -11.22 -4.29 -28.93
N MET A 275 -11.09 -3.08 -29.48
CA MET A 275 -12.11 -2.40 -30.30
C MET A 275 -11.91 -2.62 -31.81
N ALA A 276 -11.01 -3.51 -32.25
CA ALA A 276 -10.73 -3.76 -33.67
C ALA A 276 -12.01 -4.11 -34.46
N SER A 277 -12.84 -5.00 -33.90
CA SER A 277 -14.13 -5.43 -34.45
C SER A 277 -15.25 -4.37 -34.38
N PHE A 278 -14.97 -3.18 -33.84
CA PHE A 278 -15.87 -2.03 -33.77
C PHE A 278 -15.47 -0.94 -34.77
N VAL A 279 -14.16 -0.72 -34.97
CA VAL A 279 -13.63 0.18 -36.00
C VAL A 279 -13.59 -0.46 -37.40
N GLN A 280 -13.59 -1.79 -37.49
CA GLN A 280 -13.62 -2.56 -38.72
C GLN A 280 -14.76 -3.59 -38.66
N PHE A 281 -15.53 -3.71 -39.74
CA PHE A 281 -16.66 -4.64 -39.81
C PHE A 281 -16.18 -6.09 -39.78
N GLN A 282 -16.79 -6.90 -38.90
CA GLN A 282 -16.54 -8.34 -38.82
C GLN A 282 -17.88 -9.07 -38.76
N ARG A 283 -18.18 -9.90 -39.78
CA ARG A 283 -19.50 -10.49 -40.03
C ARG A 283 -20.07 -11.32 -38.86
N GLU A 284 -19.21 -11.86 -38.00
CA GLU A 284 -19.60 -12.67 -36.84
C GLU A 284 -19.88 -11.85 -35.56
N ILE A 285 -19.55 -10.56 -35.55
CA ILE A 285 -19.60 -9.71 -34.35
C ILE A 285 -20.65 -8.62 -34.52
N ASN A 286 -21.69 -8.72 -33.69
CA ASN A 286 -22.73 -7.73 -33.56
C ASN A 286 -22.40 -6.77 -32.41
N VAL A 287 -22.96 -5.57 -32.46
CA VAL A 287 -22.53 -4.39 -31.73
C VAL A 287 -23.76 -3.62 -31.24
N LEU A 288 -23.74 -3.23 -29.96
CA LEU A 288 -24.56 -2.16 -29.42
C LEU A 288 -23.63 -1.17 -28.72
N ALA A 289 -23.70 0.12 -29.07
CA ALA A 289 -22.89 1.16 -28.43
C ALA A 289 -23.74 2.35 -27.97
N TYR A 290 -23.38 2.87 -26.81
CA TYR A 290 -24.11 3.93 -26.12
C TYR A 290 -23.17 4.99 -25.55
N SER A 291 -23.59 6.25 -25.59
CA SER A 291 -22.86 7.40 -25.04
C SER A 291 -23.81 8.59 -24.91
N ASP A 292 -23.67 9.38 -23.86
CA ASP A 292 -24.29 10.71 -23.75
C ASP A 292 -23.68 11.74 -24.72
N ASP A 293 -22.43 11.52 -25.12
CA ASP A 293 -21.67 12.35 -26.05
C ASP A 293 -20.93 11.45 -27.07
N PRO A 294 -21.65 10.93 -28.08
CA PRO A 294 -21.11 10.07 -29.13
C PRO A 294 -20.39 10.89 -30.22
N PRO A 295 -19.29 10.40 -30.80
CA PRO A 295 -18.53 11.14 -31.81
C PRO A 295 -19.33 11.40 -33.08
N ASN A 296 -18.97 12.48 -33.78
CA ASN A 296 -19.63 12.97 -35.01
C ASN A 296 -21.10 13.40 -34.83
N LEU A 297 -21.56 13.55 -33.59
CA LEU A 297 -22.88 14.05 -33.22
C LEU A 297 -22.71 15.09 -32.09
N PRO A 298 -23.59 16.10 -31.98
CA PRO A 298 -23.65 16.90 -30.75
C PRO A 298 -24.15 16.03 -29.58
N PRO A 299 -23.90 16.41 -28.32
CA PRO A 299 -24.37 15.70 -27.13
C PRO A 299 -25.86 15.33 -27.22
N ARG A 300 -26.19 14.08 -26.85
CA ARG A 300 -27.52 13.49 -27.07
C ARG A 300 -28.29 13.16 -25.79
N ASN A 301 -27.64 13.17 -24.63
CA ASN A 301 -28.30 12.79 -23.38
C ASN A 301 -27.73 13.55 -22.17
N GLU A 302 -28.37 14.64 -21.77
CA GLU A 302 -27.98 15.42 -20.61
C GLU A 302 -28.32 14.75 -19.26
N LYS A 303 -29.15 13.69 -19.27
CA LYS A 303 -29.58 13.01 -18.04
C LYS A 303 -28.48 12.09 -17.54
N SER A 304 -27.99 11.19 -18.39
CA SER A 304 -26.99 10.17 -18.06
C SER A 304 -25.57 10.60 -18.46
N LYS A 305 -24.56 9.97 -17.85
CA LYS A 305 -23.12 10.21 -18.14
C LYS A 305 -22.41 8.91 -18.60
N THR A 306 -23.19 7.91 -19.00
CA THR A 306 -22.71 6.53 -19.22
C THR A 306 -22.34 6.26 -20.67
N LYS A 307 -21.20 5.58 -20.87
CA LYS A 307 -20.63 5.31 -22.19
C LYS A 307 -20.05 3.90 -22.26
N GLY A 308 -20.28 3.21 -23.38
CA GLY A 308 -19.78 1.85 -23.57
C GLY A 308 -20.19 1.20 -24.87
N VAL A 309 -19.63 0.00 -25.08
CA VAL A 309 -19.84 -0.86 -26.25
C VAL A 309 -20.07 -2.29 -25.75
N LEU A 310 -21.06 -2.96 -26.31
CA LEU A 310 -21.35 -4.38 -26.13
C LEU A 310 -21.08 -5.08 -27.46
N LEU A 311 -20.07 -5.96 -27.48
CA LEU A 311 -19.69 -6.79 -28.62
C LEU A 311 -20.24 -8.22 -28.41
N VAL A 312 -20.82 -8.83 -29.44
CA VAL A 312 -21.55 -10.10 -29.33
C VAL A 312 -21.25 -11.02 -30.52
N ARG A 313 -20.69 -12.21 -30.22
CA ARG A 313 -20.40 -13.29 -31.15
C ARG A 313 -21.14 -14.56 -30.71
N SER A 314 -22.45 -14.58 -30.95
CA SER A 314 -23.36 -15.62 -30.42
C SER A 314 -22.96 -17.04 -30.80
N ALA A 315 -22.45 -17.24 -32.02
CA ALA A 315 -22.02 -18.55 -32.51
C ALA A 315 -20.88 -19.20 -31.69
N ALA A 316 -20.06 -18.40 -30.99
CA ALA A 316 -19.00 -18.87 -30.10
C ALA A 316 -19.41 -18.88 -28.60
N ASN A 317 -20.67 -18.54 -28.32
CA ASN A 317 -21.16 -18.16 -26.99
C ASN A 317 -20.25 -17.10 -26.32
N GLU A 318 -20.05 -15.97 -27.00
CA GLU A 318 -19.11 -14.91 -26.60
C GLU A 318 -19.75 -13.52 -26.60
N ALA A 319 -19.53 -12.79 -25.53
CA ALA A 319 -19.82 -11.38 -25.44
C ALA A 319 -18.72 -10.63 -24.67
N ALA A 320 -18.54 -9.35 -24.98
CA ALA A 320 -17.65 -8.45 -24.26
C ALA A 320 -18.32 -7.10 -24.02
N TRP A 321 -18.33 -6.63 -22.78
CA TRP A 321 -18.84 -5.32 -22.40
C TRP A 321 -17.68 -4.41 -22.04
N PHE A 322 -17.58 -3.31 -22.78
CA PHE A 322 -16.57 -2.28 -22.66
C PHE A 322 -17.21 -1.00 -22.13
N VAL A 323 -16.66 -0.42 -21.06
CA VAL A 323 -17.23 0.76 -20.39
C VAL A 323 -16.13 1.80 -20.20
N HIS A 324 -16.41 3.08 -20.45
CA HIS A 324 -15.41 4.16 -20.41
C HIS A 324 -15.96 5.49 -19.90
N THR A 325 -15.06 6.41 -19.56
CA THR A 325 -15.41 7.80 -19.17
C THR A 325 -15.14 8.85 -20.25
N VAL A 326 -14.61 8.46 -21.42
CA VAL A 326 -14.16 9.39 -22.47
C VAL A 326 -15.34 9.91 -23.31
N PRO A 327 -15.59 11.25 -23.37
CA PRO A 327 -16.50 11.89 -24.34
C PRO A 327 -15.99 11.85 -25.77
N ASN A 328 -16.88 12.00 -26.76
CA ASN A 328 -16.54 11.97 -28.20
C ASN A 328 -15.73 10.73 -28.64
N PHE A 329 -15.98 9.57 -28.01
CA PHE A 329 -15.29 8.30 -28.25
C PHE A 329 -16.30 7.14 -28.24
N LEU A 330 -16.28 6.14 -29.13
CA LEU A 330 -15.42 5.87 -30.29
C LEU A 330 -16.29 5.80 -31.56
N ALA A 331 -15.76 6.16 -32.73
CA ALA A 331 -16.52 6.12 -33.97
C ALA A 331 -16.63 4.68 -34.52
N TYR A 332 -17.86 4.25 -34.83
CA TYR A 332 -18.15 2.92 -35.39
C TYR A 332 -17.83 2.87 -36.88
N LEU A 333 -17.23 1.76 -37.34
CA LEU A 333 -16.79 1.54 -38.73
C LEU A 333 -15.96 2.69 -39.33
N ASN A 334 -15.17 3.36 -38.49
CA ASN A 334 -14.31 4.48 -38.87
C ASN A 334 -12.91 4.27 -38.26
N ALA A 335 -11.90 4.98 -38.76
CA ALA A 335 -10.54 4.90 -38.23
C ALA A 335 -10.52 5.22 -36.72
N TYR A 336 -9.64 4.54 -35.98
CA TYR A 336 -9.42 4.84 -34.58
C TYR A 336 -8.96 6.30 -34.43
N SER A 337 -9.51 7.00 -33.44
CA SER A 337 -9.20 8.39 -33.13
C SER A 337 -9.27 8.63 -31.62
N TRP A 338 -8.36 9.45 -31.11
CA TRP A 338 -8.34 9.88 -29.72
C TRP A 338 -8.78 11.36 -29.61
N PRO A 339 -9.81 11.69 -28.81
CA PRO A 339 -10.25 13.07 -28.60
C PRO A 339 -9.15 13.94 -27.95
N ALA A 340 -8.58 14.86 -28.74
CA ALA A 340 -7.43 15.66 -28.32
C ALA A 340 -7.69 16.47 -27.03
N ALA A 341 -8.91 16.98 -26.82
CA ALA A 341 -9.31 17.71 -25.61
C ALA A 341 -9.23 16.86 -24.31
N GLU A 342 -9.39 15.53 -24.44
CA GLU A 342 -9.35 14.59 -23.32
C GLU A 342 -7.91 14.17 -22.96
N THR A 343 -6.91 14.68 -23.69
CA THR A 343 -5.48 14.42 -23.45
C THR A 343 -5.00 14.87 -22.08
N ALA A 344 -5.55 15.98 -21.56
CA ALA A 344 -5.16 16.57 -20.29
C ALA A 344 -5.84 15.93 -19.06
N LYS A 345 -6.79 15.03 -19.26
CA LYS A 345 -7.65 14.47 -18.21
C LYS A 345 -7.34 13.00 -17.91
N GLY A 346 -7.65 12.58 -16.69
CA GLY A 346 -7.66 11.18 -16.32
C GLY A 346 -8.94 10.50 -16.80
N HIS A 347 -8.80 9.28 -17.31
CA HIS A 347 -9.91 8.46 -17.81
C HIS A 347 -9.69 7.01 -17.44
N MET A 348 -10.80 6.27 -17.33
CA MET A 348 -10.78 4.82 -17.11
C MET A 348 -11.53 4.09 -18.22
N PHE A 349 -11.04 2.89 -18.53
CA PHE A 349 -11.67 1.90 -19.39
C PHE A 349 -11.69 0.55 -18.65
N LEU A 350 -12.79 -0.17 -18.79
CA LEU A 350 -13.00 -1.51 -18.24
C LEU A 350 -13.56 -2.41 -19.34
N CYS A 351 -12.96 -3.58 -19.57
CA CYS A 351 -13.45 -4.58 -20.51
C CYS A 351 -13.72 -5.91 -19.80
N ILE A 352 -14.91 -6.47 -20.01
CA ILE A 352 -15.40 -7.67 -19.33
C ILE A 352 -15.88 -8.66 -20.39
N SER A 353 -15.19 -9.80 -20.54
CA SER A 353 -15.62 -10.91 -21.40
C SER A 353 -16.47 -11.90 -20.63
N PHE A 354 -17.59 -12.36 -21.20
CA PHE A 354 -18.54 -13.28 -20.56
C PHE A 354 -19.26 -14.18 -21.58
N SER A 355 -19.97 -15.19 -21.07
CA SER A 355 -20.86 -16.07 -21.85
C SER A 355 -22.06 -15.28 -22.38
N SER A 356 -22.38 -15.38 -23.67
CA SER A 356 -23.51 -14.65 -24.24
C SER A 356 -24.87 -15.00 -23.62
N ALA A 357 -24.99 -16.13 -22.91
CA ALA A 357 -26.15 -16.44 -22.06
C ALA A 357 -26.47 -15.35 -21.00
N ILE A 358 -25.50 -14.51 -20.63
CA ILE A 358 -25.65 -13.44 -19.62
C ILE A 358 -26.07 -12.09 -20.25
N LEU A 359 -26.20 -12.01 -21.58
CA LEU A 359 -26.53 -10.79 -22.32
C LEU A 359 -27.79 -10.07 -21.81
N ASN A 360 -28.83 -10.81 -21.42
CA ASN A 360 -30.06 -10.21 -20.90
C ASN A 360 -29.82 -9.47 -19.56
N SER A 361 -29.01 -10.01 -18.65
CA SER A 361 -28.63 -9.32 -17.41
C SER A 361 -27.74 -8.10 -17.68
N VAL A 362 -26.76 -8.20 -18.57
CA VAL A 362 -25.94 -7.02 -18.94
C VAL A 362 -26.81 -5.94 -19.61
N GLY A 363 -27.75 -6.34 -20.48
CA GLY A 363 -28.74 -5.45 -21.08
C GLY A 363 -29.59 -4.72 -20.05
N LYS A 364 -30.12 -5.44 -19.05
CA LYS A 364 -30.87 -4.87 -17.91
C LYS A 364 -30.03 -3.89 -17.10
N ALA A 365 -28.77 -4.26 -16.80
CA ALA A 365 -27.83 -3.40 -16.10
C ALA A 365 -27.48 -2.12 -16.89
N ILE A 366 -27.48 -2.17 -18.22
CA ILE A 366 -27.32 -1.01 -19.12
C ILE A 366 -28.60 -0.17 -19.20
N ARG A 367 -29.77 -0.79 -19.42
CA ARG A 367 -31.10 -0.14 -19.56
C ARG A 367 -31.43 0.78 -18.39
N TYR A 368 -31.18 0.32 -17.17
CA TYR A 368 -31.44 1.11 -15.96
C TYR A 368 -30.57 2.37 -15.82
N GLN A 369 -29.57 2.57 -16.68
CA GLN A 369 -28.69 3.76 -16.68
C GLN A 369 -29.23 4.90 -17.57
N GLU A 370 -30.43 4.76 -18.14
CA GLU A 370 -31.02 5.68 -19.14
C GLU A 370 -30.00 6.13 -20.22
N PRO A 371 -29.29 5.21 -20.91
CA PRO A 371 -28.28 5.54 -21.91
C PRO A 371 -28.92 6.03 -23.23
N TYR A 372 -28.14 6.74 -24.05
CA TYR A 372 -28.47 6.94 -25.46
C TYR A 372 -27.68 5.96 -26.33
N VAL A 373 -28.38 5.08 -27.05
CA VAL A 373 -27.79 4.12 -27.98
C VAL A 373 -27.57 4.81 -29.32
N TYR A 374 -26.32 4.87 -29.79
CA TYR A 374 -25.94 5.51 -31.06
C TYR A 374 -25.56 4.50 -32.16
N VAL A 375 -25.35 3.23 -31.80
CA VAL A 375 -25.18 2.10 -32.74
C VAL A 375 -25.91 0.89 -32.20
N ASN A 376 -26.66 0.22 -33.07
CA ASN A 376 -27.14 -1.14 -32.86
C ASN A 376 -27.17 -1.90 -34.19
N ASN A 377 -26.57 -3.09 -34.24
CA ASN A 377 -26.82 -4.09 -35.27
C ASN A 377 -27.07 -5.49 -34.69
N LEU A 378 -27.52 -5.60 -33.42
CA LEU A 378 -27.96 -6.87 -32.86
C LEU A 378 -29.18 -7.41 -33.65
N PRO A 379 -29.09 -8.60 -34.28
CA PRO A 379 -30.17 -9.15 -35.09
C PRO A 379 -31.34 -9.69 -34.25
N ALA A 380 -32.50 -9.86 -34.89
CA ALA A 380 -33.77 -10.14 -34.24
C ALA A 380 -33.75 -11.41 -33.36
N GLU A 381 -32.98 -12.43 -33.74
CA GLU A 381 -32.81 -13.68 -33.01
C GLU A 381 -32.23 -13.45 -31.60
N ILE A 382 -31.27 -12.52 -31.47
CA ILE A 382 -30.70 -12.13 -30.17
C ILE A 382 -31.72 -11.33 -29.36
N LEU A 383 -32.45 -10.41 -30.00
CA LEU A 383 -33.39 -9.52 -29.31
C LEU A 383 -34.62 -10.27 -28.80
N ASN A 384 -35.11 -11.24 -29.56
CA ASN A 384 -36.22 -12.12 -29.17
C ASN A 384 -35.84 -13.04 -27.99
N GLN A 385 -34.56 -13.41 -27.86
CA GLN A 385 -34.05 -14.19 -26.72
C GLN A 385 -33.71 -13.32 -25.49
N HIS A 386 -33.54 -12.00 -25.66
CA HIS A 386 -33.07 -11.09 -24.61
C HIS A 386 -33.96 -9.86 -24.48
N MET A 387 -35.13 -10.05 -23.87
CA MET A 387 -36.16 -9.02 -23.64
C MET A 387 -35.61 -7.72 -23.06
N GLU A 388 -34.61 -7.74 -22.18
CA GLU A 388 -34.03 -6.51 -21.60
C GLU A 388 -33.09 -5.76 -22.56
N LEU A 389 -32.46 -6.45 -23.52
CA LEU A 389 -31.77 -5.80 -24.64
C LEU A 389 -32.75 -5.24 -25.66
N SER A 390 -33.82 -5.99 -25.98
CA SER A 390 -34.91 -5.49 -26.83
C SER A 390 -35.56 -4.24 -26.22
N ASN A 391 -35.85 -4.26 -24.91
CA ASN A 391 -36.39 -3.11 -24.17
C ASN A 391 -35.41 -1.92 -24.12
N LEU A 392 -34.10 -2.15 -24.05
CA LEU A 392 -33.07 -1.11 -24.13
C LEU A 392 -33.07 -0.41 -25.49
N ILE A 393 -33.05 -1.17 -26.59
CA ILE A 393 -32.98 -0.63 -27.96
C ILE A 393 -34.28 0.10 -28.32
N ASN A 394 -35.44 -0.47 -27.96
CA ASN A 394 -36.75 0.12 -28.22
C ASN A 394 -37.13 1.25 -27.23
N GLY A 395 -36.20 1.70 -26.38
CA GLY A 395 -36.41 2.82 -25.45
C GLY A 395 -37.50 2.59 -24.40
N ILE A 396 -37.80 1.33 -24.06
CA ILE A 396 -38.92 0.97 -23.18
C ILE A 396 -38.61 1.39 -21.74
N ASP A 397 -39.33 2.42 -21.30
CA ASP A 397 -39.17 3.10 -20.01
C ASP A 397 -39.21 2.12 -18.82
N VAL A 398 -38.31 2.31 -17.84
CA VAL A 398 -38.31 1.46 -16.64
C VAL A 398 -39.38 1.96 -15.66
N ARG A 399 -40.26 1.04 -15.28
CA ARG A 399 -41.42 1.29 -14.39
C ARG A 399 -41.38 0.49 -13.08
N VAL A 400 -40.32 -0.29 -12.84
CA VAL A 400 -40.20 -1.21 -11.70
C VAL A 400 -39.38 -0.58 -10.57
N THR A 401 -40.00 -0.44 -9.39
CA THR A 401 -39.32 -0.07 -8.14
C THR A 401 -38.36 -1.19 -7.68
N PRO A 402 -37.21 -0.89 -7.08
CA PRO A 402 -36.75 0.42 -6.60
C PRO A 402 -35.94 1.23 -7.64
N PHE A 403 -36.18 1.04 -8.95
CA PHE A 403 -35.48 1.74 -10.04
C PHE A 403 -33.95 1.53 -10.04
N LEU A 404 -33.53 0.36 -9.54
CA LEU A 404 -32.16 -0.11 -9.46
C LEU A 404 -32.09 -1.56 -9.96
N ALA A 405 -31.27 -1.82 -10.98
CA ALA A 405 -30.84 -3.17 -11.35
C ALA A 405 -29.60 -3.56 -10.55
N HIS A 406 -29.54 -4.82 -10.12
CA HIS A 406 -28.35 -5.46 -9.57
C HIS A 406 -28.26 -6.87 -10.13
N GLU A 407 -27.22 -7.12 -10.93
CA GLU A 407 -27.00 -8.37 -11.64
C GLU A 407 -25.64 -8.95 -11.25
N THR A 408 -25.57 -10.27 -11.10
CA THR A 408 -24.34 -10.98 -10.70
C THR A 408 -23.99 -12.05 -11.71
N PHE A 409 -22.74 -12.06 -12.18
CA PHE A 409 -22.26 -13.04 -13.14
C PHE A 409 -20.75 -13.24 -13.01
N VAL A 410 -20.21 -14.21 -13.76
CA VAL A 410 -18.78 -14.47 -13.84
C VAL A 410 -18.24 -14.17 -15.24
N THR A 411 -16.98 -13.77 -15.30
CA THR A 411 -16.24 -13.62 -16.56
C THR A 411 -15.95 -14.98 -17.24
N LYS A 412 -15.83 -14.99 -18.57
CA LYS A 412 -15.45 -16.19 -19.36
C LYS A 412 -13.92 -16.32 -19.38
N GLY A 413 -13.39 -17.43 -18.87
CA GLY A 413 -11.95 -17.74 -18.86
C GLY A 413 -11.64 -19.06 -18.14
N GLU A 414 -10.51 -19.69 -18.49
CA GLU A 414 -10.12 -21.02 -17.98
C GLU A 414 -9.25 -20.98 -16.70
N GLN A 415 -8.41 -19.95 -16.57
CA GLN A 415 -7.32 -19.90 -15.57
C GLN A 415 -7.56 -18.89 -14.46
N ALA A 416 -8.47 -17.94 -14.68
CA ALA A 416 -8.98 -17.04 -13.67
C ALA A 416 -10.45 -16.73 -14.04
N VAL A 417 -11.31 -16.80 -13.05
CA VAL A 417 -12.74 -16.45 -13.14
C VAL A 417 -13.00 -15.45 -12.03
N ALA A 418 -13.70 -14.36 -12.33
CA ALA A 418 -13.91 -13.26 -11.38
C ALA A 418 -15.39 -12.91 -11.27
N ASN A 419 -15.86 -12.68 -10.05
CA ASN A 419 -17.24 -12.32 -9.79
C ASN A 419 -17.46 -10.85 -10.18
N ILE A 420 -18.44 -10.63 -11.05
CA ILE A 420 -18.91 -9.30 -11.46
C ILE A 420 -20.25 -9.03 -10.77
N GLN A 421 -20.38 -7.85 -10.16
CA GLN A 421 -21.65 -7.29 -9.73
C GLN A 421 -21.91 -6.00 -10.50
N ALA A 422 -22.87 -6.02 -11.42
CA ALA A 422 -23.26 -4.89 -12.24
C ALA A 422 -24.50 -4.20 -11.65
N PHE A 423 -24.44 -2.90 -11.49
CA PHE A 423 -25.51 -2.06 -10.95
C PHE A 423 -25.93 -1.03 -11.99
N GLY A 424 -27.21 -0.98 -12.33
CA GLY A 424 -27.80 0.07 -13.17
C GLY A 424 -28.74 0.92 -12.34
N LYS A 425 -28.47 2.23 -12.23
CA LYS A 425 -29.23 3.18 -11.40
C LYS A 425 -29.96 4.18 -12.28
N HIS A 426 -31.28 4.21 -12.20
CA HIS A 426 -32.14 5.15 -12.92
C HIS A 426 -32.30 6.45 -12.12
N SER A 427 -32.60 7.57 -12.78
CA SER A 427 -32.94 8.86 -12.15
C SER A 427 -34.03 8.74 -11.08
N LYS A 428 -35.09 7.98 -11.37
CA LYS A 428 -36.25 7.68 -10.51
C LYS A 428 -35.88 6.97 -9.18
N SER A 429 -34.66 6.47 -9.01
CA SER A 429 -34.20 5.83 -7.76
C SER A 429 -33.87 6.82 -6.64
N PHE A 430 -33.50 8.07 -6.99
CA PHE A 430 -32.97 9.09 -6.08
C PHE A 430 -31.79 8.63 -5.19
N ALA A 431 -31.14 7.51 -5.54
CA ALA A 431 -30.17 6.84 -4.70
C ALA A 431 -28.75 7.40 -4.90
N ASP A 432 -27.99 7.45 -3.80
CA ASP A 432 -26.55 7.72 -3.81
C ASP A 432 -25.81 6.42 -4.16
N MET A 433 -25.07 6.43 -5.28
CA MET A 433 -24.36 5.25 -5.78
C MET A 433 -23.39 4.66 -4.74
N TYR A 434 -22.69 5.52 -4.00
CA TYR A 434 -21.68 5.09 -3.04
C TYR A 434 -22.28 4.80 -1.67
N ALA A 435 -23.07 5.73 -1.14
CA ALA A 435 -23.56 5.69 0.24
C ALA A 435 -24.83 4.84 0.44
N ARG A 436 -25.69 4.71 -0.57
CA ARG A 436 -26.98 4.00 -0.46
C ARG A 436 -27.03 2.70 -1.26
N ILE A 437 -26.31 2.61 -2.39
CA ILE A 437 -26.21 1.38 -3.18
C ILE A 437 -24.99 0.56 -2.73
N LEU A 438 -23.77 0.95 -3.11
CA LEU A 438 -22.57 0.12 -2.94
C LEU A 438 -22.29 -0.25 -1.47
N ARG A 439 -22.09 0.74 -0.59
CA ARG A 439 -21.75 0.50 0.83
C ARG A 439 -22.78 -0.39 1.54
N ASN A 440 -24.06 -0.25 1.19
CA ASN A 440 -25.13 -1.03 1.79
C ASN A 440 -25.19 -2.45 1.21
N LYS A 441 -25.11 -2.62 -0.11
CA LYS A 441 -25.15 -3.95 -0.76
C LYS A 441 -23.98 -4.83 -0.33
N PHE A 442 -22.79 -4.25 -0.19
CA PHE A 442 -21.59 -4.99 0.21
C PHE A 442 -21.43 -5.18 1.72
N ALA A 443 -22.25 -4.49 2.55
CA ALA A 443 -22.11 -4.46 4.02
C ALA A 443 -20.64 -4.26 4.46
N ALA A 444 -20.01 -3.20 3.92
CA ALA A 444 -18.57 -2.99 4.01
C ALA A 444 -18.22 -1.50 4.04
N SER A 445 -17.06 -1.16 4.59
CA SER A 445 -16.51 0.19 4.47
C SER A 445 -15.99 0.42 3.03
N ILE A 446 -16.15 1.63 2.50
CA ILE A 446 -15.72 1.96 1.14
C ILE A 446 -14.84 3.20 1.07
N MET A 447 -13.86 3.19 0.17
CA MET A 447 -13.06 4.37 -0.19
C MET A 447 -13.42 4.79 -1.62
N VAL A 448 -13.68 6.08 -1.85
CA VAL A 448 -14.25 6.60 -3.10
C VAL A 448 -13.29 7.59 -3.77
N TRP A 449 -12.95 7.34 -5.03
CA TRP A 449 -12.29 8.29 -5.93
C TRP A 449 -13.27 8.72 -7.01
N SER A 450 -13.61 10.01 -7.01
CA SER A 450 -14.60 10.62 -7.91
C SER A 450 -14.55 12.13 -7.70
N PRO A 451 -14.86 12.97 -8.69
CA PRO A 451 -15.28 14.34 -8.44
C PRO A 451 -16.42 14.36 -7.40
N ALA A 452 -16.38 15.31 -6.47
CA ALA A 452 -17.25 15.32 -5.30
C ALA A 452 -17.36 16.73 -4.70
N ASP A 453 -18.59 17.17 -4.41
CA ASP A 453 -18.87 18.50 -3.89
C ASP A 453 -18.59 18.65 -2.36
N ALA A 454 -18.86 19.84 -1.82
CA ALA A 454 -18.67 20.17 -0.41
C ALA A 454 -19.76 19.61 0.54
N ARG A 455 -20.93 19.23 0.01
CA ARG A 455 -22.06 18.63 0.75
C ARG A 455 -21.86 17.13 0.94
N SER A 456 -21.31 16.42 -0.06
CA SER A 456 -20.92 15.01 -0.01
C SER A 456 -19.69 14.79 0.88
N LYS A 457 -19.90 14.71 2.20
CA LYS A 457 -18.85 14.49 3.20
C LYS A 457 -18.58 13.00 3.44
N SER A 458 -17.34 12.66 3.79
CA SER A 458 -16.98 11.31 4.26
C SER A 458 -17.82 10.92 5.48
N ILE A 459 -18.37 9.70 5.48
CA ILE A 459 -19.20 9.15 6.56
C ILE A 459 -18.32 8.25 7.42
N CYS A 460 -17.79 8.80 8.52
CA CYS A 460 -16.83 8.11 9.40
C CYS A 460 -17.47 7.47 10.66
N ARG A 461 -18.80 7.56 10.80
CA ARG A 461 -19.60 7.01 11.92
C ARG A 461 -20.37 5.76 11.49
N GLY A 462 -20.65 4.86 12.43
CA GLY A 462 -21.30 3.57 12.17
C GLY A 462 -20.34 2.45 11.75
N GLN A 463 -20.88 1.23 11.60
CA GLN A 463 -20.12 0.01 11.29
C GLN A 463 -19.43 0.03 9.91
N HIS A 464 -20.02 0.72 8.93
CA HIS A 464 -19.54 0.81 7.55
C HIS A 464 -19.28 2.26 7.16
N LYS A 465 -18.01 2.58 6.91
CA LYS A 465 -17.54 3.94 6.63
C LYS A 465 -17.58 4.23 5.13
N LEU A 466 -17.65 5.51 4.76
CA LEU A 466 -17.44 6.00 3.39
C LEU A 466 -16.36 7.08 3.45
N GLN A 467 -15.24 6.89 2.77
CA GLN A 467 -14.11 7.82 2.83
C GLN A 467 -13.77 8.37 1.44
N LYS A 468 -13.87 9.68 1.23
CA LYS A 468 -13.37 10.31 0.00
C LYS A 468 -11.84 10.24 -0.05
N ILE A 469 -11.29 9.54 -1.03
CA ILE A 469 -9.87 9.62 -1.39
C ILE A 469 -9.62 11.05 -1.88
N ILE A 470 -8.55 11.72 -1.41
CA ILE A 470 -8.32 13.17 -1.63
C ILE A 470 -7.29 13.46 -2.72
N SER A 471 -6.25 12.64 -2.80
CA SER A 471 -5.31 12.54 -3.91
C SER A 471 -4.95 11.06 -4.07
N ILE A 472 -4.45 10.69 -5.24
CA ILE A 472 -3.74 9.43 -5.47
C ILE A 472 -2.33 9.77 -5.97
N GLN A 473 -1.39 8.85 -5.82
CA GLN A 473 -0.15 8.87 -6.60
C GLN A 473 -0.15 7.71 -7.58
N PHE A 474 0.31 7.98 -8.80
CA PHE A 474 0.30 7.05 -9.92
C PHE A 474 1.61 7.24 -10.68
N ASP A 475 2.48 6.22 -10.67
CA ASP A 475 3.84 6.29 -11.26
C ASP A 475 4.67 7.51 -10.79
N GLY A 476 4.53 7.89 -9.51
CA GLY A 476 5.19 9.05 -8.90
C GLY A 476 4.47 10.40 -9.11
N VAL A 477 3.57 10.50 -10.10
CA VAL A 477 2.76 11.71 -10.33
C VAL A 477 1.63 11.78 -9.32
N GLN A 478 1.45 12.93 -8.66
CA GLN A 478 0.29 13.15 -7.78
C GLN A 478 -0.91 13.65 -8.59
N VAL A 479 -1.97 12.85 -8.63
CA VAL A 479 -3.20 13.18 -9.34
C VAL A 479 -4.20 13.84 -8.38
N SER A 480 -4.91 14.86 -8.86
CA SER A 480 -6.03 15.50 -8.15
C SER A 480 -7.37 15.14 -8.79
N ARG A 481 -8.42 15.01 -7.98
CA ARG A 481 -9.79 14.67 -8.45
C ARG A 481 -10.39 15.67 -9.45
N GLY A 482 -9.87 16.89 -9.52
CA GLY A 482 -10.35 17.91 -10.45
C GLY A 482 -9.82 17.72 -11.88
N ALA A 483 -8.74 16.95 -12.05
CA ALA A 483 -8.13 16.65 -13.34
C ALA A 483 -8.40 15.20 -13.80
N ASP A 484 -9.25 14.45 -13.09
CA ASP A 484 -9.51 13.05 -13.35
C ASP A 484 -11.02 12.77 -13.47
N SER A 485 -11.42 12.28 -14.64
CA SER A 485 -12.79 11.88 -14.97
C SER A 485 -13.04 10.39 -14.66
N ALA A 486 -12.01 9.62 -14.26
CA ALA A 486 -12.16 8.27 -13.76
C ALA A 486 -12.84 8.27 -12.38
N LYS A 487 -13.86 7.42 -12.21
CA LYS A 487 -14.60 7.26 -10.96
C LYS A 487 -14.58 5.80 -10.54
N TRP A 488 -14.25 5.55 -9.28
CA TRP A 488 -14.17 4.20 -8.73
C TRP A 488 -14.28 4.17 -7.20
N ALA A 489 -14.63 3.01 -6.67
CA ALA A 489 -14.65 2.73 -5.24
C ALA A 489 -13.94 1.41 -4.91
N LEU A 490 -13.24 1.39 -3.77
CA LEU A 490 -12.69 0.19 -3.15
C LEU A 490 -13.61 -0.26 -2.02
N ILE A 491 -13.87 -1.57 -1.94
CA ILE A 491 -14.71 -2.18 -0.90
C ILE A 491 -13.80 -2.90 0.11
N ASP A 492 -13.51 -2.26 1.26
CA ASP A 492 -12.60 -2.78 2.28
C ASP A 492 -13.13 -4.13 2.82
N GLY A 493 -12.26 -5.16 2.82
CA GLY A 493 -12.60 -6.50 3.31
C GLY A 493 -13.44 -7.37 2.36
N LYS A 494 -13.68 -6.92 1.12
CA LYS A 494 -14.42 -7.67 0.08
C LYS A 494 -13.63 -7.88 -1.21
N ASN A 495 -12.32 -7.57 -1.23
CA ASN A 495 -11.44 -7.75 -2.40
C ASN A 495 -11.99 -7.16 -3.71
N THR A 496 -12.85 -6.14 -3.63
CA THR A 496 -13.68 -5.68 -4.75
C THR A 496 -13.37 -4.24 -5.13
N VAL A 497 -13.22 -3.99 -6.44
CA VAL A 497 -13.12 -2.65 -7.05
C VAL A 497 -14.35 -2.40 -7.90
N CYS A 498 -15.05 -1.31 -7.64
CA CYS A 498 -16.16 -0.85 -8.46
C CYS A 498 -15.73 0.31 -9.35
N PHE A 499 -15.78 0.13 -10.67
CA PHE A 499 -15.80 1.26 -11.60
C PHE A 499 -17.20 1.90 -11.57
N THR A 500 -17.30 3.23 -11.71
CA THR A 500 -18.57 3.96 -11.63
C THR A 500 -18.69 5.04 -12.70
N THR A 501 -19.92 5.47 -13.03
CA THR A 501 -20.14 6.63 -13.93
C THR A 501 -20.72 7.86 -13.21
N ASN A 502 -21.34 7.69 -12.04
CA ASN A 502 -21.82 8.81 -11.21
C ASN A 502 -20.69 9.51 -10.45
N ASP A 503 -20.80 10.83 -10.37
CA ASP A 503 -20.00 11.65 -9.45
C ASP A 503 -20.49 11.47 -7.99
N TYR A 504 -19.64 11.76 -6.99
CA TYR A 504 -20.05 11.72 -5.59
C TYR A 504 -20.55 13.10 -5.12
N THR A 505 -21.66 13.53 -5.72
CA THR A 505 -22.30 14.84 -5.50
C THR A 505 -23.70 14.66 -4.91
N ALA A 506 -24.26 15.73 -4.35
CA ALA A 506 -25.66 15.75 -3.92
C ALA A 506 -26.64 15.67 -5.10
N THR A 507 -26.23 16.12 -6.29
CA THR A 507 -27.03 16.11 -7.53
C THR A 507 -27.09 14.74 -8.20
N ASP A 508 -25.98 13.98 -8.22
CA ASP A 508 -25.90 12.69 -8.92
C ASP A 508 -26.78 11.58 -8.31
N LYS A 509 -27.47 11.87 -7.20
CA LYS A 509 -28.62 11.10 -6.73
C LYS A 509 -29.72 11.01 -7.79
N ARG A 510 -29.97 12.08 -8.55
CA ARG A 510 -30.94 12.16 -9.65
C ARG A 510 -30.34 11.83 -11.03
N THR A 511 -29.02 11.94 -11.19
CA THR A 511 -28.33 11.49 -12.40
C THR A 511 -28.35 9.94 -12.47
N PRO A 512 -28.73 9.32 -13.59
CA PRO A 512 -28.60 7.89 -13.80
C PRO A 512 -27.12 7.46 -13.86
N GLY A 513 -26.83 6.17 -13.80
CA GLY A 513 -25.46 5.69 -13.98
C GLY A 513 -25.22 4.26 -13.51
N ALA A 514 -23.95 3.86 -13.56
CA ALA A 514 -23.49 2.52 -13.32
C ALA A 514 -22.57 2.41 -12.10
N ALA A 515 -22.56 1.23 -11.49
CA ALA A 515 -21.36 0.68 -10.88
C ALA A 515 -21.11 -0.72 -11.45
N VAL A 516 -19.86 -1.04 -11.80
CA VAL A 516 -19.47 -2.39 -12.23
C VAL A 516 -18.33 -2.85 -11.35
N CYS A 517 -18.63 -3.79 -10.47
CA CYS A 517 -17.77 -4.24 -9.39
C CYS A 517 -17.12 -5.58 -9.72
N LEU A 518 -15.79 -5.61 -9.70
CA LEU A 518 -14.94 -6.78 -9.93
C LEU A 518 -14.39 -7.26 -8.58
N GLU A 519 -14.72 -8.49 -8.19
CA GLU A 519 -14.06 -9.17 -7.07
C GLU A 519 -12.77 -9.83 -7.55
N ASN A 520 -11.63 -9.24 -7.21
CA ASN A 520 -10.31 -9.78 -7.46
C ASN A 520 -9.31 -9.14 -6.48
N ALA A 521 -8.74 -9.94 -5.58
CA ALA A 521 -7.87 -9.45 -4.51
C ALA A 521 -6.63 -8.70 -5.00
N GLY A 522 -6.08 -9.10 -6.16
CA GLY A 522 -4.93 -8.43 -6.77
C GLY A 522 -5.28 -7.08 -7.38
N VAL A 523 -6.39 -6.99 -8.12
CA VAL A 523 -6.88 -5.71 -8.67
C VAL A 523 -7.27 -4.75 -7.54
N TYR A 524 -7.93 -5.27 -6.50
CA TYR A 524 -8.18 -4.53 -5.27
C TYR A 524 -6.87 -4.01 -4.65
N ASN A 525 -5.85 -4.84 -4.48
CA ASN A 525 -4.56 -4.43 -3.92
C ASN A 525 -3.84 -3.40 -4.79
N ALA A 526 -3.91 -3.51 -6.12
CA ALA A 526 -3.30 -2.59 -7.06
C ALA A 526 -3.95 -1.19 -7.03
N PHE A 527 -5.29 -1.12 -7.03
CA PHE A 527 -6.00 0.15 -6.76
C PHE A 527 -5.76 0.66 -5.34
N HIS A 528 -5.69 -0.24 -4.37
CA HIS A 528 -5.51 0.12 -2.97
C HIS A 528 -4.10 0.69 -2.69
N MET A 529 -3.09 0.26 -3.44
CA MET A 529 -1.73 0.83 -3.39
C MET A 529 -1.69 2.30 -3.85
N TYR A 530 -2.55 2.71 -4.80
CA TYR A 530 -2.62 4.10 -5.26
C TYR A 530 -3.64 4.95 -4.47
N ALA A 531 -4.70 4.34 -3.94
CA ALA A 531 -5.54 4.96 -2.89
C ALA A 531 -4.71 5.28 -1.63
N LYS A 532 -3.63 4.54 -1.39
CA LYS A 532 -2.59 4.86 -0.41
C LYS A 532 -1.66 5.97 -0.93
N VAL A 533 -2.11 7.21 -0.73
CA VAL A 533 -1.22 8.20 -0.08
C VAL A 533 -0.57 7.55 1.15
N LEU A 534 0.64 7.99 1.55
CA LEU A 534 1.40 7.54 2.75
C LEU A 534 0.60 7.68 4.06
N LYS A 535 -0.44 6.85 4.24
CA LYS A 535 -1.60 7.17 5.10
C LYS A 535 -2.52 5.99 5.48
N LYS A 536 -2.17 4.73 5.14
CA LYS A 536 -2.91 3.55 5.64
C LYS A 536 -1.97 2.54 6.29
N LYS A 537 -1.58 2.89 7.52
CA LYS A 537 -1.38 1.97 8.67
C LYS A 537 -1.52 2.74 9.97
N LEU A 538 -0.75 3.80 10.15
CA LEU A 538 -0.95 4.75 11.26
C LEU A 538 -2.13 5.67 10.96
N ALA A 539 -3.22 5.54 11.72
CA ALA A 539 -4.42 6.40 11.66
C ALA A 539 -4.31 7.64 12.56
N ALA A 540 -3.11 8.22 12.63
CA ALA A 540 -2.76 9.43 13.36
C ALA A 540 -1.83 10.30 12.48
N SER A 541 -1.63 11.55 12.87
CA SER A 541 -0.45 12.27 12.43
C SER A 541 0.81 11.56 12.93
N ILE A 542 1.89 11.68 12.17
CA ILE A 542 3.19 11.09 12.48
C ILE A 542 4.19 12.22 12.66
N ARG A 543 4.91 12.20 13.78
CA ARG A 543 6.09 13.02 14.06
C ARG A 543 7.33 12.24 13.63
N ILE A 544 8.23 12.87 12.89
CA ILE A 544 9.46 12.25 12.39
C ILE A 544 10.68 13.06 12.84
N TRP A 545 11.70 12.32 13.27
CA TRP A 545 13.06 12.80 13.45
C TRP A 545 13.99 11.94 12.59
N ALA A 546 14.76 12.60 11.73
CA ALA A 546 15.76 12.02 10.85
C ALA A 546 16.68 13.14 10.33
N PRO A 547 17.92 12.84 9.91
CA PRO A 547 18.81 13.82 9.26
C PRO A 547 18.12 14.54 8.09
N SER A 548 18.35 15.85 7.97
CA SER A 548 17.65 16.67 6.98
C SER A 548 18.34 16.66 5.62
N ASP A 549 17.59 16.41 4.56
CA ASP A 549 17.87 17.03 3.26
C ASP A 549 17.11 18.38 3.15
N THR A 550 17.29 19.10 2.04
CA THR A 550 16.59 20.37 1.75
C THR A 550 15.24 20.18 1.05
N ARG A 551 14.83 18.93 0.79
CA ARG A 551 13.65 18.59 -0.04
C ARG A 551 12.48 18.07 0.80
N SER A 552 12.76 17.46 1.94
CA SER A 552 11.82 16.80 2.85
C SER A 552 11.23 17.79 3.87
N LYS A 553 10.03 18.29 3.57
CA LYS A 553 9.28 19.25 4.38
C LYS A 553 8.09 18.61 5.11
N SER A 554 7.65 19.20 6.23
CA SER A 554 6.41 18.82 6.93
C SER A 554 5.18 18.90 6.02
N ILE A 555 4.32 17.88 6.05
CA ILE A 555 3.05 17.80 5.29
C ILE A 555 1.89 18.06 6.25
N CYS A 556 1.50 19.33 6.37
CA CYS A 556 0.46 19.78 7.30
C CYS A 556 -0.99 19.69 6.76
N LYS A 557 -1.20 19.15 5.55
CA LYS A 557 -2.51 19.20 4.85
C LYS A 557 -3.33 17.90 4.99
N GLY A 558 -4.56 18.03 5.48
CA GLY A 558 -5.54 16.94 5.66
C GLY A 558 -5.67 16.42 7.10
N GLN A 559 -6.58 15.45 7.32
CA GLN A 559 -7.01 14.94 8.65
C GLN A 559 -5.88 14.44 9.57
N TYR A 560 -4.75 14.04 9.00
CA TYR A 560 -3.55 13.56 9.71
C TYR A 560 -2.33 14.16 9.02
N GLN A 561 -1.38 14.66 9.80
CA GLN A 561 -0.22 15.42 9.33
C GLN A 561 1.08 14.58 9.40
N LEU A 562 2.07 14.93 8.58
CA LEU A 562 3.44 14.42 8.71
C LEU A 562 4.32 15.57 9.20
N ARG A 563 4.69 15.58 10.48
CA ARG A 563 5.43 16.69 11.09
C ARG A 563 6.89 16.33 11.34
N LYS A 564 7.80 17.14 10.84
CA LYS A 564 9.22 17.07 11.16
C LYS A 564 9.47 17.82 12.47
N VAL A 565 10.00 17.12 13.47
CA VAL A 565 10.31 17.68 14.80
C VAL A 565 11.44 18.70 14.65
N ALA A 566 11.28 19.90 15.20
CA ALA A 566 12.26 20.99 15.04
C ALA A 566 13.62 20.63 15.64
N SER A 567 14.71 21.08 15.00
CA SER A 567 16.05 21.06 15.58
C SER A 567 16.31 22.39 16.31
N PRO A 568 16.86 22.39 17.54
CA PRO A 568 17.07 21.24 18.41
C PRO A 568 15.77 20.75 19.08
N MET A 569 15.75 19.48 19.48
CA MET A 569 14.70 18.91 20.33
C MET A 569 15.16 18.82 21.80
N GLN A 570 14.22 18.88 22.74
CA GLN A 570 14.49 18.58 24.15
C GLN A 570 14.23 17.10 24.44
N PHE A 571 15.21 16.37 24.91
CA PHE A 571 15.05 14.98 25.39
C PHE A 571 15.61 14.88 26.81
N ASP A 572 14.73 14.58 27.78
CA ASP A 572 15.10 14.37 29.19
C ASP A 572 15.96 15.51 29.80
N GLY A 573 15.58 16.76 29.48
CA GLY A 573 16.31 17.97 29.88
C GLY A 573 17.51 18.36 28.99
N VAL A 574 17.94 17.49 28.08
CA VAL A 574 19.09 17.70 27.19
C VAL A 574 18.66 18.16 25.79
N GLN A 575 19.34 19.17 25.26
CA GLN A 575 19.13 19.72 23.92
C GLN A 575 19.87 18.90 22.85
N VAL A 576 19.14 18.13 22.04
CA VAL A 576 19.68 17.30 20.96
C VAL A 576 19.52 18.01 19.61
N ARG A 577 20.63 18.22 18.90
CA ARG A 577 20.69 18.84 17.56
C ARG A 577 20.66 17.77 16.46
N ARG A 578 19.77 17.93 15.49
CA ARG A 578 19.59 17.01 14.35
C ARG A 578 20.82 16.95 13.45
N GLU A 579 21.62 18.00 13.45
CA GLU A 579 22.81 18.16 12.61
C GLU A 579 23.97 17.26 13.09
N VAL A 580 23.89 16.74 14.31
CA VAL A 580 24.83 15.79 14.93
C VAL A 580 24.15 14.51 15.39
N ASP A 581 22.92 14.23 14.95
CA ASP A 581 22.17 13.03 15.35
C ASP A 581 21.95 12.08 14.16
N SER A 582 22.41 10.84 14.29
CA SER A 582 22.19 9.78 13.29
C SER A 582 20.84 9.09 13.42
N ALA A 583 20.14 9.29 14.55
CA ALA A 583 18.89 8.64 14.90
C ALA A 583 17.80 8.87 13.86
N ARG A 584 16.97 7.84 13.64
CA ARG A 584 15.83 7.88 12.73
C ARG A 584 14.65 7.20 13.41
N TRP A 585 13.66 7.98 13.80
CA TRP A 585 12.47 7.46 14.48
C TRP A 585 11.21 8.21 14.05
N ALA A 586 10.08 7.54 14.23
CA ALA A 586 8.75 8.07 13.99
C ALA A 586 7.85 7.73 15.16
N ALA A 587 7.03 8.69 15.59
CA ALA A 587 6.06 8.51 16.68
C ALA A 587 4.71 9.10 16.27
N THR A 588 3.60 8.51 16.68
CA THR A 588 2.26 9.06 16.40
C THR A 588 1.88 10.20 17.35
N GLU A 589 0.94 11.05 16.93
CA GLU A 589 0.33 12.06 17.83
C GLU A 589 -0.72 11.49 18.79
N LYS A 590 -1.20 10.27 18.54
CA LYS A 590 -2.06 9.50 19.43
C LYS A 590 -1.50 8.08 19.56
N GLN A 591 -1.60 7.48 20.75
CA GLN A 591 -1.26 6.07 20.92
C GLN A 591 -2.25 5.26 20.07
N ILE A 592 -1.71 4.45 19.16
CA ILE A 592 -2.47 3.62 18.22
C ILE A 592 -1.80 2.24 18.17
N PRO A 593 -2.56 1.14 18.21
CA PRO A 593 -2.02 -0.19 17.96
C PRO A 593 -1.41 -0.31 16.56
N GLY A 594 -0.12 -0.65 16.50
CA GLY A 594 0.62 -1.04 15.29
C GLY A 594 1.03 0.04 14.27
N ALA A 595 2.34 0.32 14.18
CA ALA A 595 3.16 0.21 12.94
C ALA A 595 4.56 0.85 13.03
N ALA A 596 5.50 0.40 12.18
CA ALA A 596 6.88 0.88 11.99
C ALA A 596 7.80 0.70 13.22
N VAL A 597 7.92 -0.54 13.71
CA VAL A 597 8.58 -0.95 14.97
C VAL A 597 8.17 -0.05 16.15
N CYS A 598 6.95 0.51 16.09
CA CYS A 598 6.32 1.09 17.26
C CYS A 598 5.95 -0.04 18.21
N LEU A 599 6.41 0.14 19.44
CA LEU A 599 6.17 -0.74 20.55
C LEU A 599 4.89 -0.27 21.23
N GLU A 600 3.99 -1.18 21.56
CA GLU A 600 2.71 -0.84 22.19
C GLU A 600 2.84 -0.54 23.70
N ASN A 601 3.94 0.13 24.10
CA ASN A 601 4.21 0.55 25.46
C ASN A 601 3.91 2.05 25.67
N ALA A 602 3.01 2.35 26.60
CA ALA A 602 2.48 3.70 26.80
C ALA A 602 3.51 4.72 27.30
N ALA A 603 4.50 4.31 28.12
CA ALA A 603 5.49 5.24 28.66
C ALA A 603 6.59 5.55 27.64
N VAL A 604 7.11 4.53 26.94
CA VAL A 604 8.04 4.71 25.80
C VAL A 604 7.43 5.67 24.77
N TYR A 605 6.18 5.43 24.38
CA TYR A 605 5.41 6.31 23.49
C TYR A 605 5.32 7.75 24.03
N ASN A 606 5.03 7.93 25.32
CA ASN A 606 4.88 9.26 25.91
C ASN A 606 6.20 10.05 25.99
N THR A 607 7.36 9.43 26.26
CA THR A 607 8.63 10.16 26.24
C THR A 607 8.96 10.69 24.84
N PHE A 608 8.89 9.84 23.81
CA PHE A 608 9.11 10.29 22.42
C PHE A 608 8.07 11.36 22.00
N ARG A 609 6.80 11.25 22.42
CA ARG A 609 5.78 12.29 22.20
C ARG A 609 6.10 13.62 22.88
N THR A 610 6.71 13.60 24.07
CA THR A 610 7.09 14.82 24.81
C THR A 610 8.35 15.46 24.21
N ALA A 611 9.36 14.66 23.83
CA ALA A 611 10.54 15.16 23.15
C ALA A 611 10.23 15.74 21.76
N ALA A 612 9.28 15.12 21.05
CA ALA A 612 8.76 15.58 19.76
C ALA A 612 7.84 16.81 19.84
N SER A 613 7.95 17.67 20.85
CA SER A 613 7.00 18.76 21.14
C SER A 613 7.11 19.95 20.18
N ASN A 614 8.32 20.27 19.71
CA ASN A 614 8.60 21.38 18.80
C ASN A 614 8.56 20.93 17.32
N PHE A 615 8.13 21.81 16.41
CA PHE A 615 7.91 21.47 14.99
C PHE A 615 8.50 22.50 14.03
N GLU A 616 8.98 22.05 12.87
CA GLU A 616 9.27 22.95 11.75
C GLU A 616 7.98 23.65 11.27
N ALA A 617 8.09 24.93 10.90
CA ALA A 617 6.97 25.71 10.39
C ALA A 617 6.35 25.07 9.14
N CYS A 618 5.02 25.01 9.10
CA CYS A 618 4.28 24.58 7.93
C CYS A 618 4.42 25.65 6.83
N ASN A 619 5.21 25.38 5.79
CA ASN A 619 5.12 26.14 4.54
C ASN A 619 3.71 25.91 3.95
N ILE A 620 2.98 27.00 3.74
CA ILE A 620 1.55 27.00 3.39
C ILE A 620 1.33 26.58 1.93
#